data_AF-A0A356UEE8-F1
#
_entry.id   AF-A0A356UEE8-F1
#
_cell.length_a   1.000
_cell.length_b   1.000
_cell.length_c   1.000
_cell.angle_alpha   90.00
_cell.angle_beta   90.00
_cell.angle_gamma   90.00
#
_symmetry.space_group_name_H-M   'P 1'
#
loop_
_entity.id
_entity.type
_entity.pdbx_description
1 polymer ?
#
loop_
_entity_poly.entity_id
_entity_poly.type
_entity_poly.pdbx_seq_one_letter_code
_entity_poly.pdbx_strand_id
1 'polypeptide(L)' 'MIPLAQAISEKVQQYEADADIQLIQRAYDYALMAHSGQKRISGEPYIIHPVEVALILTDIELDTPSICAALLHDVVE' A
#
# COMPACT_ATOMS: atom_id res chain seq x y z
N MET A 1 -6.49 14.11 5.08
CA MET A 1 -6.44 12.63 5.00
C MET A 1 -6.03 12.17 3.61
N ILE A 2 -4.89 12.66 3.13
CA ILE A 2 -4.10 12.14 1.99
C ILE A 2 -2.66 12.33 2.49
N PRO A 3 -1.77 11.31 2.58
CA PRO A 3 -1.05 10.84 1.38
C PRO A 3 -0.40 9.43 1.45
N LEU A 4 -0.89 8.44 2.20
CA LEU A 4 -0.14 7.17 2.34
C LEU A 4 0.08 6.45 0.99
N ALA A 5 -0.95 6.42 0.14
CA ALA A 5 -0.83 5.92 -1.24
C ALA A 5 0.09 6.79 -2.13
N GLN A 6 0.05 8.11 -1.92
CA GLN A 6 0.86 9.05 -2.66
C GLN A 6 2.34 8.90 -2.30
N ALA A 7 2.69 8.72 -1.02
CA ALA A 7 4.05 8.49 -0.57
C ALA A 7 4.65 7.21 -1.16
N ILE A 8 3.86 6.13 -1.23
CA ILE A 8 4.27 4.89 -1.90
C ILE A 8 4.52 5.17 -3.38
N SER A 9 3.56 5.80 -4.07
CA SER A 9 3.67 6.10 -5.50
C SER A 9 4.89 6.97 -5.83
N GLU A 10 5.14 8.01 -5.04
CA GLU A 10 6.29 8.90 -5.17
C GLU A 10 7.62 8.16 -4.98
N LYS A 11 7.69 7.24 -4.02
CA LYS A 11 8.88 6.40 -3.83
C LYS A 11 9.11 5.45 -5.00
N VAL A 12 8.05 4.78 -5.47
CA VAL A 12 8.14 3.86 -6.62
C VAL A 12 8.65 4.59 -7.87
N GLN A 13 8.14 5.79 -8.13
CA GLN A 13 8.57 6.59 -9.28
C GLN A 13 10.04 7.04 -9.23
N GLN A 14 10.71 6.99 -8.08
CA GLN A 14 12.14 7.33 -7.98
C GLN A 14 13.04 6.27 -8.59
N TYR A 15 12.64 4.99 -8.58
CA TYR A 15 13.40 3.88 -9.16
C TYR A 15 12.72 3.25 -10.39
N GLU A 16 11.42 3.43 -10.56
CA GLU A 16 10.63 2.95 -11.71
C GLU A 16 9.83 4.13 -12.29
N ALA A 17 10.45 4.92 -13.17
CA ALA A 17 9.84 6.15 -13.72
C ALA A 17 8.51 5.92 -14.46
N ASP A 18 8.37 4.76 -15.12
CA ASP A 18 7.19 4.36 -15.88
C ASP A 18 6.18 3.54 -15.05
N ALA A 19 6.34 3.50 -13.72
CA ALA A 19 5.46 2.75 -12.82
C ALA A 19 3.99 3.13 -12.98
N ASP A 20 3.11 2.12 -12.94
CA ASP A 20 1.66 2.33 -12.94
C ASP A 20 1.16 2.76 -11.54
N ILE A 21 1.36 4.04 -11.24
CA ILE A 21 0.89 4.68 -10.00
C ILE A 21 -0.63 4.59 -9.82
N GLN A 22 -1.41 4.48 -10.91
CA GLN A 22 -2.86 4.31 -10.81
C GLN A 22 -3.22 2.91 -10.33
N LEU A 23 -2.43 1.89 -10.66
CA LEU A 23 -2.59 0.55 -10.09
C LEU A 23 -2.32 0.55 -8.59
N ILE A 24 -1.26 1.22 -8.13
CA ILE A 24 -0.94 1.36 -6.69
C ILE A 24 -2.08 2.06 -5.95
N GLN A 25 -2.59 3.17 -6.50
CA GLN A 25 -3.69 3.90 -5.88
C GLN A 25 -4.96 3.04 -5.78
N ARG A 26 -5.30 2.29 -6.84
CA ARG A 26 -6.45 1.37 -6.82
C ARG A 26 -6.28 0.24 -5.79
N ALA A 27 -5.08 -0.33 -5.67
CA ALA A 27 -4.79 -1.36 -4.67
C ALA A 27 -4.96 -0.81 -3.25
N TYR A 28 -4.45 0.40 -2.98
CA TYR A 28 -4.63 1.07 -1.70
C TYR A 28 -6.10 1.34 -1.38
N ASP A 29 -6.85 1.91 -2.33
CA ASP A 29 -8.28 2.24 -2.11
C ASP A 29 -9.10 0.98 -1.83
N TYR A 30 -8.79 -0.12 -2.53
CA TYR A 30 -9.42 -1.42 -2.28
C TYR A 30 -9.09 -1.96 -0.89
N ALA A 31 -7.82 -1.94 -0.48
CA ALA A 31 -7.39 -2.39 0.84
C ALA A 31 -8.02 -1.54 1.96
N LEU A 32 -8.06 -0.21 1.79
CA LEU A 32 -8.68 0.71 2.74
C LEU A 32 -10.18 0.42 2.90
N MET A 33 -10.87 0.15 1.79
CA MET A 33 -12.28 -0.22 1.81
C MET A 33 -12.50 -1.58 2.47
N ALA A 34 -11.69 -2.59 2.13
CA ALA A 34 -11.78 -3.94 2.68
C ALA A 34 -11.55 -3.97 4.20
N HIS A 35 -10.59 -3.19 4.68
CA HIS A 35 -10.24 -3.07 6.10
C HIS A 35 -11.00 -1.94 6.83
N SER A 36 -12.05 -1.38 6.22
CA SER A 36 -12.80 -0.26 6.81
C SER A 36 -13.48 -0.69 8.12
N GLY A 37 -13.19 0.03 9.21
CA GLY A 37 -13.67 -0.29 10.55
C GLY A 37 -12.92 -1.43 11.24
N GLN A 38 -12.04 -2.15 10.56
CA GLN A 38 -11.19 -3.18 11.15
C GLN A 38 -10.05 -2.53 11.95
N LYS A 39 -9.73 -3.12 13.10
CA LYS A 39 -8.66 -2.68 13.98
C LYS A 39 -7.73 -3.84 14.32
N ARG A 40 -6.45 -3.53 14.52
CA ARG A 40 -5.48 -4.48 15.11
C ARG A 40 -5.72 -4.61 16.61
N ILE A 41 -5.08 -5.59 17.24
CA ILE A 41 -5.08 -5.77 18.70
C ILE A 41 -4.55 -4.51 19.43
N SER A 42 -3.66 -3.74 18.78
CA SER A 42 -3.18 -2.45 19.30
C SER A 42 -4.26 -1.36 19.35
N GLY A 43 -5.40 -1.55 18.67
CA GLY A 43 -6.48 -0.57 18.53
C GLY A 43 -6.36 0.34 17.30
N GLU A 44 -5.25 0.25 16.57
CA GLU A 44 -5.00 1.02 15.35
C GLU A 44 -5.82 0.51 14.15
N PRO A 45 -6.17 1.38 13.19
CA PRO A 45 -6.77 0.96 11.92
C PRO A 45 -5.91 -0.10 11.22
N TYR A 46 -6.54 -1.19 10.77
CA TYR A 46 -5.81 -2.32 10.19
C TYR A 46 -5.00 -1.94 8.94
N ILE A 47 -5.52 -1.02 8.12
CA ILE A 47 -4.88 -0.51 6.89
C ILE A 47 -3.45 0.03 7.09
N ILE A 48 -3.08 0.44 8.31
CA ILE A 48 -1.72 0.89 8.61
C ILE A 48 -0.71 -0.23 8.34
N HIS A 49 -1.05 -1.49 8.69
CA HIS A 49 -0.13 -2.62 8.52
C HIS A 49 0.22 -2.89 7.04
N PRO A 50 -0.73 -3.08 6.11
CA PRO A 50 -0.40 -3.25 4.69
C PRO A 50 0.36 -2.08 4.07
N VAL A 51 0.09 -0.84 4.52
CA VAL A 51 0.82 0.36 4.07
C VAL A 51 2.28 0.33 4.50
N GLU A 52 2.56 0.03 5.77
CA GLU A 52 3.93 -0.05 6.28
C GLU A 52 4.72 -1.17 5.56
N VAL A 53 4.09 -2.31 5.29
CA VAL A 53 4.71 -3.38 4.50
C VAL A 53 5.06 -2.87 3.09
N ALA A 54 4.12 -2.21 2.41
CA ALA A 54 4.37 -1.64 1.08
C ALA A 54 5.52 -0.61 1.09
N LEU A 55 5.60 0.25 2.11
CA LEU A 55 6.71 1.20 2.27
C LEU A 55 8.07 0.50 2.43
N ILE A 56 8.15 -0.57 3.22
CA ILE A 56 9.38 -1.37 3.34
C ILE A 56 9.79 -1.94 1.97
N LEU A 57 8.83 -2.41 1.17
CA LEU A 57 9.13 -2.94 -0.16
C LEU A 57 9.63 -1.84 -1.12
N THR A 58 9.19 -0.59 -0.94
CA THR A 58 9.77 0.52 -1.73
C THR A 58 11.23 0.81 -1.37
N ASP A 59 11.67 0.54 -0.13
CA ASP A 59 13.07 0.75 0.28
C ASP A 59 14.04 -0.28 -0.31
N ILE A 60 13.52 -1.40 -0.82
CA ILE A 60 14.28 -2.43 -1.56
C ILE A 60 13.93 -2.45 -3.05
N GLU A 61 13.31 -1.39 -3.56
CA GLU A 61 13.05 -1.13 -4.99
C GLU A 61 12.29 -2.26 -5.73
N LEU A 62 11.28 -2.85 -5.09
CA LEU A 62 10.45 -3.87 -5.76
C LEU A 62 9.49 -3.27 -6.78
N ASP A 63 9.08 -4.09 -7.75
CA ASP A 63 8.22 -3.71 -8.85
C ASP A 63 6.78 -3.37 -8.42
N THR A 64 6.12 -2.54 -9.24
CA THR A 64 4.73 -2.11 -9.03
C THR A 64 3.76 -3.26 -8.64
N PRO A 65 3.76 -4.44 -9.29
CA PRO A 65 2.95 -5.59 -8.86
C PRO A 65 3.22 -6.07 -7.43
N SER A 66 4.48 -6.11 -6.99
CA SER A 66 4.84 -6.51 -5.61
C SER A 66 4.34 -5.49 -4.59
N ILE A 67 4.41 -4.20 -4.91
CA ILE A 67 3.85 -3.14 -4.06
C ILE A 67 2.33 -3.28 -3.92
N CYS A 68 1.63 -3.56 -5.03
CA CYS A 68 0.20 -3.81 -5.00
C CYS A 68 -0.15 -5.06 -4.20
N ALA A 69 0.63 -6.13 -4.34
CA ALA A 69 0.45 -7.35 -3.56
C ALA A 69 0.61 -7.09 -2.05
N ALA A 70 1.59 -6.29 -1.64
CA ALA A 70 1.76 -5.92 -0.23
C ALA A 70 0.58 -5.12 0.32
N LEU A 71 0.01 -4.20 -0.45
CA LEU A 71 -1.20 -3.48 -0.04
C LEU A 71 -2.41 -4.41 0.15
N LEU A 72 -2.45 -5.52 -0.59
CA LEU A 72 -3.59 -6.43 -0.64
C LEU A 72 -3.41 -7.73 0.15
N HIS A 73 -2.24 -7.98 0.75
CA HIS A 73 -1.87 -9.32 1.21
C HIS A 73 -2.83 -9.91 2.26
N ASP A 74 -3.35 -9.08 3.17
CA ASP A 74 -4.26 -9.50 4.25
C ASP A 74 -5.74 -9.24 3.93
N VAL A 75 -6.07 -8.88 2.69
CA VAL A 75 -7.46 -8.55 2.31
C VAL A 75 -8.37 -9.79 2.26
N VAL A 76 -7.80 -10.97 2.02
CA VAL A 76 -8.56 -12.24 1.87
C VAL A 76 -8.71 -13.00 3.19
N GLU A 77 -7.84 -12.72 4.18
CA GLU A 77 -7.82 -13.41 5.47
C GLU A 77 -8.97 -12.98 6.41
#